data_AF-A0A7X8UMK6-F1
#
_entry.id   AF-A0A7X8UMK6-F1
#
_cell.length_a   1.000
_cell.length_b   1.000
_cell.length_c   1.000
_cell.angle_alpha   90.00
_cell.angle_beta   90.00
_cell.angle_gamma   90.00
#
_symmetry.space_group_name_H-M   'P 1'
#
loop_
_entity.id
_entity.type
_entity.pdbx_description
1 polymer ?
#
loop_
_entity_poly.entity_id
_entity_poly.type
_entity_poly.pdbx_seq_one_letter_code
_entity_poly.pdbx_strand_id
1 'polypeptide(L)'
;MNLIRNLRRETDINLAFDFGVPHVDSLDEMVSYPLIFMHGQHPVHLKEAHRSNLREYLRRGGFLFIDDCVLSGSQPDLFFRSMLLELPKILPGVRMTNLENDRNHEIFHCFYDMPDGAPHAQGRDHGLIGIYDGDRLVGVLSSSDLHCAWAQLLGSRSEQECLRMATNIYVYAMTH
;
A
#
# COMPACT_ATOMS: atom_id res chain seq x y z
N MET A 1 2.30 16.87 -3.19
CA MET A 1 1.71 15.52 -3.17
C MET A 1 1.39 15.09 -4.59
N ASN A 2 2.32 14.35 -5.23
CA ASN A 2 2.29 14.13 -6.67
C ASN A 2 1.34 13.00 -7.10
N LEU A 3 1.03 12.04 -6.22
CA LEU A 3 0.12 10.94 -6.54
C LEU A 3 -1.30 11.43 -6.87
N ILE A 4 -1.93 12.24 -6.02
CA ILE A 4 -3.27 12.78 -6.32
C ILE A 4 -3.27 13.63 -7.60
N ARG A 5 -2.22 14.44 -7.81
CA ARG A 5 -2.09 15.22 -9.06
C ARG A 5 -1.94 14.31 -10.27
N ASN A 6 -1.18 13.23 -10.16
CA ASN A 6 -1.01 12.24 -11.22
C ASN A 6 -2.34 11.55 -11.52
N LEU A 7 -3.02 11.02 -10.49
CA LEU A 7 -4.33 10.38 -10.62
C LEU A 7 -5.34 11.30 -11.31
N ARG A 8 -5.48 12.55 -10.87
CA ARG A 8 -6.40 13.50 -11.50
C ARG A 8 -6.00 13.93 -12.93
N ARG A 9 -4.73 13.80 -13.31
CA ARG A 9 -4.24 14.18 -14.64
C ARG A 9 -4.38 13.03 -15.63
N GLU A 10 -4.10 11.81 -15.18
CA GLU A 10 -4.04 10.61 -16.03
C GLU A 10 -5.36 9.83 -16.04
N THR A 11 -6.26 10.09 -15.08
CA THR A 11 -7.53 9.36 -14.93
C THR A 11 -8.71 10.34 -14.79
N ASP A 12 -9.93 9.84 -15.02
CA ASP A 12 -11.18 10.58 -14.75
C ASP A 12 -11.63 10.50 -13.27
N ILE A 13 -10.79 9.99 -12.38
CA ILE A 13 -11.14 9.80 -10.97
C ILE A 13 -11.29 11.16 -10.28
N ASN A 14 -12.48 11.40 -9.73
CA ASN A 14 -12.79 12.60 -8.97
C ASN A 14 -12.25 12.52 -7.53
N LEU A 15 -10.96 12.82 -7.36
CA LEU A 15 -10.26 12.80 -6.08
C LEU A 15 -10.17 14.19 -5.44
N ALA A 16 -10.44 14.34 -4.14
CA ALA A 16 -10.11 15.57 -3.43
C ALA A 16 -8.59 15.86 -3.50
N PHE A 17 -8.19 17.14 -3.53
CA PHE A 17 -6.77 17.50 -3.46
C PHE A 17 -6.17 17.30 -2.07
N ASP A 18 -7.02 17.42 -1.05
CA ASP A 18 -6.67 17.17 0.34
C ASP A 18 -6.81 15.69 0.67
N PHE A 19 -5.85 15.18 1.43
CA PHE A 19 -5.92 13.85 2.02
C PHE A 19 -6.32 13.96 3.49
N GLY A 20 -7.14 13.02 3.94
CA GLY A 20 -7.41 12.84 5.36
C GLY A 20 -6.32 12.04 6.04
N VAL A 21 -6.15 12.25 7.34
CA VAL A 21 -5.32 11.40 8.21
C VAL A 21 -6.26 10.74 9.22
N PRO A 22 -6.94 9.63 8.85
CA PRO A 22 -7.85 8.96 9.76
C PRO A 22 -7.06 8.35 10.93
N HIS A 23 -7.56 8.50 12.15
CA HIS A 23 -6.96 7.89 13.31
C HIS A 23 -7.34 6.41 13.38
N VAL A 24 -6.35 5.52 13.59
CA VAL A 24 -6.59 4.07 13.75
C VAL A 24 -7.47 3.72 14.96
N ASP A 25 -7.57 4.64 15.92
CA ASP A 25 -8.47 4.54 17.08
C ASP A 25 -9.95 4.79 16.73
N SER A 26 -10.25 5.36 15.56
CA SER A 26 -11.59 5.77 15.14
C SER A 26 -12.01 5.05 13.85
N LEU A 27 -12.77 3.96 13.99
CA LEU A 27 -13.29 3.22 12.83
C LEU A 27 -14.15 4.12 11.92
N ASP A 28 -14.94 5.04 12.50
CA ASP A 28 -15.82 5.94 11.75
C ASP A 28 -15.02 6.90 10.84
N GLU A 29 -13.85 7.35 11.29
CA GLU A 29 -12.92 8.09 10.44
C GLU A 29 -12.36 7.20 9.34
N MET A 30 -11.92 5.98 9.68
CA MET A 30 -11.31 5.05 8.73
C MET A 30 -12.25 4.69 7.58
N VAL A 31 -13.51 4.36 7.88
CA VAL A 31 -14.50 3.94 6.85
C VAL A 31 -14.94 5.05 5.92
N SER A 32 -14.58 6.31 6.21
CA SER A 32 -14.78 7.43 5.29
C SER A 32 -13.81 7.40 4.10
N TYR A 33 -12.78 6.53 4.14
CA TYR A 33 -11.77 6.39 3.09
C TYR A 33 -11.77 4.95 2.58
N PRO A 34 -11.99 4.70 1.28
CA PRO A 34 -11.97 3.34 0.73
C PRO A 34 -10.55 2.74 0.65
N LEU A 35 -9.53 3.59 0.64
CA LEU A 35 -8.12 3.21 0.71
C LEU A 35 -7.42 4.01 1.79
N ILE A 36 -6.69 3.31 2.66
CA ILE A 36 -5.81 3.89 3.67
C ILE A 36 -4.37 3.55 3.29
N PHE A 37 -3.56 4.60 3.12
CA PHE A 37 -2.11 4.49 2.96
C PHE A 37 -1.43 4.55 4.33
N MET A 38 -0.55 3.59 4.62
CA MET A 38 0.18 3.50 5.88
C MET A 38 1.67 3.35 5.60
N HIS A 39 2.49 4.18 6.25
CA HIS A 39 3.94 4.12 6.13
C HIS A 39 4.61 4.37 7.48
N GLY A 40 5.86 3.93 7.62
CA GLY A 40 6.65 4.12 8.84
C GLY A 40 8.10 3.70 8.66
N GLN A 41 8.98 4.22 9.53
CA GLN A 41 10.42 3.89 9.56
C GLN A 41 10.79 2.95 10.72
N HIS A 42 9.84 2.72 11.62
CA HIS A 42 10.03 2.02 12.88
C HIS A 42 9.00 0.89 13.00
N PRO A 43 9.26 -0.12 13.85
CA PRO A 43 8.26 -1.13 14.13
C PRO A 43 6.92 -0.51 14.53
N VAL A 44 5.84 -1.05 13.97
CA VAL A 44 4.49 -0.63 14.35
C VAL A 44 4.14 -1.22 15.72
N HIS A 45 3.44 -0.42 16.54
CA HIS A 45 2.91 -0.85 17.83
C HIS A 45 1.40 -0.68 17.85
N LEU A 46 0.68 -1.75 17.51
CA LEU A 46 -0.78 -1.77 17.53
C LEU A 46 -1.31 -2.30 18.87
N LYS A 47 -2.31 -1.60 19.42
CA LYS A 47 -3.12 -2.12 20.52
C LYS A 47 -4.24 -2.99 19.95
N GLU A 48 -4.89 -3.78 20.80
CA GLU A 48 -5.98 -4.66 20.34
C GLU A 48 -7.14 -3.87 19.70
N ALA A 49 -7.47 -2.69 20.23
CA ALA A 49 -8.46 -1.80 19.63
C ALA A 49 -8.07 -1.41 18.18
N HIS A 50 -6.80 -1.06 17.93
CA HIS A 50 -6.33 -0.72 16.58
C HIS A 50 -6.47 -1.91 15.62
N ARG A 51 -6.09 -3.12 16.09
CA ARG A 51 -6.23 -4.35 15.29
C ARG A 51 -7.68 -4.65 14.97
N SER A 52 -8.57 -4.48 15.95
CA SER A 52 -10.00 -4.68 15.78
C SER A 52 -10.58 -3.71 14.76
N ASN A 53 -10.19 -2.43 14.80
CA ASN A 53 -10.64 -1.43 13.83
C ASN A 53 -10.11 -1.73 12.42
N LEU A 54 -8.82 -2.06 12.27
CA LEU A 54 -8.24 -2.45 10.98
C LEU A 54 -8.92 -3.69 10.41
N ARG A 55 -9.20 -4.70 11.24
CA ARG A 55 -9.93 -5.90 10.85
C ARG A 55 -11.32 -5.57 10.31
N GLU A 56 -12.08 -4.76 11.04
CA GLU A 56 -13.43 -4.37 10.66
C GLU A 56 -13.43 -3.49 9.41
N TYR A 57 -12.49 -2.55 9.30
CA TYR A 57 -12.28 -1.72 8.11
C TYR A 57 -12.08 -2.56 6.85
N LEU A 58 -11.16 -3.54 6.89
CA LEU A 58 -10.88 -4.43 5.76
C LEU A 58 -12.08 -5.31 5.38
N ARG A 59 -12.82 -5.80 6.38
CA ARG A 59 -14.05 -6.59 6.17
C ARG A 59 -15.21 -5.78 5.60
N ARG A 60 -15.24 -4.47 5.84
CA ARG A 60 -16.23 -3.53 5.28
C ARG A 60 -15.93 -3.09 3.85
N GLY A 61 -14.86 -3.59 3.25
CA GLY A 61 -14.50 -3.24 1.88
C GLY A 61 -13.24 -2.38 1.77
N GLY A 62 -12.73 -1.85 2.88
CA GLY A 62 -11.52 -1.03 2.89
C GLY A 62 -10.29 -1.74 2.33
N PHE A 63 -9.37 -0.96 1.78
CA PHE A 63 -8.09 -1.43 1.24
C PHE A 63 -6.91 -0.79 1.98
N LEU A 64 -5.85 -1.56 2.23
CA LEU A 64 -4.61 -1.05 2.82
C LEU A 64 -3.47 -1.01 1.79
N PHE A 65 -2.86 0.15 1.61
CA PHE A 65 -1.57 0.27 0.94
C PHE A 65 -0.50 0.57 1.99
N ILE A 66 0.37 -0.40 2.25
CA ILE A 66 1.41 -0.31 3.28
C ILE A 66 2.78 -0.23 2.60
N ASP A 67 3.60 0.76 2.96
CA ASP A 67 4.94 0.93 2.38
C ASP A 67 5.95 1.32 3.45
N ASP A 68 7.08 0.60 3.53
CA ASP A 68 8.18 0.92 4.44
C ASP A 68 8.93 2.17 3.96
N CYS A 69 9.13 3.12 4.87
CA CYS A 69 9.91 4.32 4.62
C CYS A 69 11.33 4.09 5.11
N VAL A 70 12.28 3.98 4.17
CA VAL A 70 13.68 3.71 4.50
C VAL A 70 14.53 4.88 4.05
N LEU A 71 15.17 5.59 4.98
CA LEU A 71 15.98 6.77 4.61
C LEU A 71 17.28 6.41 3.86
N SER A 72 17.67 5.14 3.87
CA SER A 72 18.84 4.62 3.18
C SER A 72 18.64 3.14 2.87
N GLY A 73 19.11 2.67 1.70
CA GLY A 73 19.06 1.26 1.30
C GLY A 73 19.82 0.30 2.23
N SER A 74 20.68 0.81 3.11
CA SER A 74 21.35 0.02 4.15
C SER A 74 20.52 -0.20 5.41
N GLN A 75 19.40 0.51 5.58
CA GLN A 75 18.57 0.38 6.77
C GLN A 75 17.74 -0.91 6.76
N PRO A 76 17.49 -1.50 7.93
CA PRO A 76 16.56 -2.61 8.05
C PRO A 76 15.12 -2.15 7.76
N ASP A 77 14.38 -3.03 7.09
CA ASP A 77 12.94 -2.96 6.76
C ASP A 77 12.06 -3.23 8.01
N LEU A 78 12.26 -2.43 9.07
CA LEU A 78 11.68 -2.69 10.38
C LEU A 78 10.15 -2.56 10.38
N PHE A 79 9.63 -1.57 9.68
CA PHE A 79 8.18 -1.37 9.59
C PHE A 79 7.54 -2.52 8.81
N PHE A 80 8.10 -2.86 7.63
CA PHE A 80 7.65 -4.01 6.83
C PHE A 80 7.62 -5.32 7.64
N ARG A 81 8.73 -5.65 8.33
CA ARG A 81 8.80 -6.85 9.18
C ARG A 81 7.79 -6.83 10.30
N SER A 82 7.58 -5.69 10.95
CA SER A 82 6.60 -5.57 12.02
C SER A 82 5.17 -5.74 11.50
N MET A 83 4.86 -5.21 10.32
CA MET A 83 3.55 -5.38 9.68
C MET A 83 3.28 -6.84 9.29
N LEU A 84 4.28 -7.57 8.78
CA LEU A 84 4.16 -9.02 8.54
C LEU A 84 3.78 -9.82 9.80
N LEU A 85 4.21 -9.36 10.98
CA LEU A 85 3.87 -9.99 12.26
C LEU A 85 2.50 -9.54 12.79
N GLU A 86 2.04 -8.33 12.45
CA GLU A 86 0.75 -7.80 12.89
C GLU A 86 -0.41 -8.27 12.00
N LEU A 87 -0.19 -8.47 10.70
CA LEU A 87 -1.23 -8.88 9.76
C LEU A 87 -1.99 -10.15 10.19
N PRO A 88 -1.34 -11.24 10.67
CA PRO A 88 -2.06 -12.40 11.21
C PRO A 88 -2.87 -12.13 12.48
N LYS A 89 -2.51 -11.09 13.25
CA LYS A 89 -3.26 -10.66 14.44
C LYS A 89 -4.45 -9.77 14.04
N ILE A 90 -4.30 -8.97 12.98
CA ILE A 90 -5.37 -8.16 12.41
C ILE A 90 -6.38 -9.07 11.70
N LEU A 91 -5.95 -9.96 10.83
CA LEU A 91 -6.79 -10.88 10.07
C LEU A 91 -6.40 -12.33 10.37
N PRO A 92 -7.10 -13.01 11.29
CA PRO A 92 -6.88 -14.44 11.52
C PRO A 92 -7.13 -15.24 10.23
N GLY A 93 -6.13 -15.99 9.77
CA GLY A 93 -6.21 -16.75 8.52
C GLY A 93 -5.77 -15.98 7.27
N VAL A 94 -5.21 -14.76 7.43
CA VAL A 94 -4.66 -13.98 6.32
C VAL A 94 -3.68 -14.80 5.49
N ARG A 95 -3.81 -14.72 4.17
CA ARG A 95 -2.83 -15.27 3.24
C ARG A 95 -2.00 -14.12 2.68
N MET A 96 -0.68 -14.23 2.80
CA MET A 96 0.26 -13.28 2.24
C MET A 96 1.04 -13.95 1.11
N THR A 97 0.95 -13.39 -0.09
CA THR A 97 1.59 -13.92 -1.30
C THR A 97 2.44 -12.82 -1.91
N ASN A 98 3.67 -13.13 -2.32
CA ASN A 98 4.41 -12.23 -3.18
C ASN A 98 3.78 -12.25 -4.58
N LEU A 99 3.19 -11.12 -4.99
CA LEU A 99 2.50 -10.97 -6.27
C LEU A 99 3.47 -11.04 -7.44
N GLU A 100 4.76 -10.78 -7.22
CA GLU A 100 5.80 -10.91 -8.24
C GLU A 100 5.90 -12.32 -8.82
N ASN A 101 5.42 -13.34 -8.08
CA ASN A 101 5.34 -14.73 -8.56
C ASN A 101 4.26 -14.95 -9.63
N ASP A 102 3.34 -14.01 -9.79
CA ASP A 102 2.33 -14.01 -10.84
C ASP A 102 2.33 -12.65 -11.55
N ARG A 103 3.17 -12.56 -12.58
CA ARG A 103 3.31 -11.36 -13.42
C ARG A 103 2.03 -10.95 -14.13
N ASN A 104 1.02 -11.82 -14.24
CA ASN A 104 -0.25 -11.51 -14.88
C ASN A 104 -1.32 -11.05 -13.88
N HIS A 105 -0.98 -10.92 -12.59
CA HIS A 105 -1.93 -10.47 -11.58
C HIS A 105 -2.51 -9.10 -11.98
N GLU A 106 -3.83 -8.94 -11.88
CA GLU A 106 -4.57 -7.76 -12.39
C GLU A 106 -4.05 -6.42 -11.86
N ILE A 107 -3.50 -6.40 -10.64
CA ILE A 107 -2.88 -5.20 -10.06
C ILE A 107 -1.72 -4.65 -10.90
N PHE A 108 -1.05 -5.46 -11.72
CA PHE A 108 0.02 -5.01 -12.60
C PHE A 108 -0.49 -4.51 -13.96
N HIS A 109 -1.78 -4.67 -14.26
CA HIS A 109 -2.34 -4.39 -15.59
C HIS A 109 -3.65 -3.59 -15.60
N CYS A 110 -4.25 -3.31 -14.43
CA CYS A 110 -5.58 -2.70 -14.34
C CYS A 110 -5.67 -1.25 -14.87
N PHE A 111 -4.54 -0.53 -14.97
CA PHE A 111 -4.52 0.82 -15.55
C PHE A 111 -3.26 1.04 -16.41
N TYR A 112 -2.08 0.99 -15.81
CA TYR A 112 -0.82 0.86 -16.52
C TYR A 112 -0.46 -0.62 -16.66
N ASP A 113 0.19 -0.95 -17.78
CA ASP A 113 0.76 -2.27 -18.02
C ASP A 113 2.19 -2.35 -17.47
N MET A 114 2.40 -3.19 -16.46
CA MET A 114 3.67 -3.34 -15.72
C MET A 114 4.14 -4.81 -15.75
N PRO A 115 4.58 -5.34 -16.91
CA PRO A 115 4.93 -6.76 -17.07
C PRO A 115 6.15 -7.19 -16.25
N ASP A 116 6.99 -6.23 -15.84
CA ASP A 116 8.15 -6.48 -14.98
C ASP A 116 7.79 -6.47 -13.47
N GLY A 117 6.53 -6.15 -13.12
CA GLY A 117 6.03 -6.10 -11.75
C GLY A 117 6.19 -4.77 -11.04
N ALA A 118 6.22 -4.83 -9.70
CA ALA A 118 6.38 -3.65 -8.89
C ALA A 118 7.82 -3.11 -8.99
N PRO A 119 7.99 -1.79 -9.15
CA PRO A 119 9.31 -1.18 -9.18
C PRO A 119 9.96 -1.23 -7.78
N HIS A 120 11.28 -1.14 -7.76
CA HIS A 120 12.04 -0.96 -6.53
C HIS A 120 12.68 0.43 -6.50
N ALA A 121 12.36 1.25 -5.50
CA ALA A 121 12.99 2.56 -5.35
C ALA A 121 14.24 2.48 -4.47
N GLN A 122 14.08 2.02 -3.22
CA GLN A 122 15.17 1.82 -2.28
C GLN A 122 14.77 0.86 -1.14
N GLY A 123 15.73 0.53 -0.27
CA GLY A 123 15.51 -0.38 0.85
C GLY A 123 15.81 -1.82 0.48
N ARG A 124 14.98 -2.74 0.95
CA ARG A 124 15.08 -4.16 0.62
C ARG A 124 13.99 -4.53 -0.36
N ASP A 125 14.37 -5.15 -1.46
CA ASP A 125 13.39 -5.64 -2.42
C ASP A 125 12.81 -6.98 -1.97
N HIS A 126 11.59 -6.94 -1.45
CA HIS A 126 10.78 -8.11 -1.11
C HIS A 126 9.65 -8.36 -2.11
N GLY A 127 9.58 -7.59 -3.20
CA GLY A 127 8.44 -7.53 -4.10
C GLY A 127 7.20 -6.90 -3.47
N LEU A 128 6.09 -6.95 -4.20
CA LEU A 128 4.79 -6.51 -3.70
C LEU A 128 4.05 -7.67 -3.03
N ILE A 129 3.90 -7.60 -1.71
CA ILE A 129 3.18 -8.62 -0.96
C ILE A 129 1.69 -8.32 -1.01
N GLY A 130 0.91 -9.20 -1.63
CA GLY A 130 -0.55 -9.15 -1.59
C GLY A 130 -1.08 -9.78 -0.31
N ILE A 131 -2.04 -9.10 0.31
CA ILE A 131 -2.68 -9.48 1.57
C ILE A 131 -4.12 -9.91 1.23
N TYR A 132 -4.45 -11.17 1.49
CA TYR A 132 -5.75 -11.74 1.17
C TYR A 132 -6.53 -12.13 2.44
N ASP A 133 -7.81 -11.74 2.46
CA ASP A 133 -8.82 -12.27 3.40
C ASP A 133 -9.80 -13.14 2.59
N GLY A 134 -9.65 -14.46 2.71
CA GLY A 134 -10.24 -15.41 1.76
C GLY A 134 -9.63 -15.25 0.37
N ASP A 135 -10.48 -15.03 -0.63
CA ASP A 135 -10.07 -14.85 -2.04
C ASP A 135 -9.89 -13.36 -2.42
N ARG A 136 -10.31 -12.43 -1.55
CA ARG A 136 -10.24 -10.99 -1.84
C ARG A 136 -8.88 -10.43 -1.46
N LEU A 137 -8.24 -9.70 -2.38
CA LEU A 137 -7.07 -8.89 -2.08
C LEU A 137 -7.52 -7.66 -1.28
N VAL A 138 -7.16 -7.58 -0.01
CA VAL A 138 -7.56 -6.51 0.91
C VAL A 138 -6.46 -5.48 1.17
N GLY A 139 -5.27 -5.72 0.65
CA GLY A 139 -4.19 -4.76 0.73
C GLY A 139 -2.90 -5.25 0.09
N VAL A 140 -1.94 -4.35 0.02
CA VAL A 140 -0.58 -4.63 -0.40
C VAL A 140 0.43 -4.08 0.60
N LEU A 141 1.57 -4.75 0.70
CA LEU A 141 2.69 -4.38 1.55
C LEU A 141 3.98 -4.38 0.72
N SER A 142 4.72 -3.29 0.81
CA SER A 142 6.00 -3.07 0.12
C SER A 142 7.09 -2.62 1.10
N SER A 143 8.34 -3.00 0.83
CA SER A 143 9.55 -2.47 1.47
C SER A 143 10.46 -1.72 0.50
N SER A 144 9.93 -1.40 -0.69
CA SER A 144 10.66 -0.77 -1.80
C SER A 144 10.64 0.76 -1.74
N ASP A 145 9.99 1.34 -0.73
CA ASP A 145 9.85 2.78 -0.51
C ASP A 145 9.33 3.53 -1.75
N LEU A 146 8.26 2.96 -2.31
CA LEU A 146 7.58 3.50 -3.49
C LEU A 146 7.14 4.95 -3.23
N HIS A 147 6.75 5.26 -1.99
CA HIS A 147 6.22 6.57 -1.65
C HIS A 147 7.25 7.68 -1.60
N CYS A 148 8.47 7.44 -1.14
CA CYS A 148 9.51 8.46 -1.21
C CYS A 148 9.85 8.81 -2.66
N ALA A 149 9.77 7.84 -3.57
CA ALA A 149 9.95 8.09 -5.00
C ALA A 149 8.85 8.99 -5.57
N TRP A 150 7.56 8.65 -5.39
CA TRP A 150 6.48 9.51 -5.91
C TRP A 150 6.36 10.85 -5.17
N ALA A 151 6.83 10.93 -3.93
CA ALA A 151 6.90 12.20 -3.18
C ALA A 151 8.04 13.11 -3.67
N GLN A 152 8.82 12.70 -4.67
CA GLN A 152 9.99 13.42 -5.20
C GLN A 152 11.09 13.65 -4.16
N LEU A 153 11.18 12.79 -3.14
CA LEU A 153 12.22 12.90 -2.12
C LEU A 153 13.55 12.30 -2.58
N LEU A 154 13.53 11.45 -3.61
CA LEU A 154 14.69 10.67 -4.06
C LEU A 154 15.28 11.11 -5.42
N GLY A 155 14.58 11.95 -6.18
CA GLY A 155 15.07 12.50 -7.47
C GLY A 155 15.49 11.46 -8.52
N SER A 156 14.93 10.24 -8.48
CA SER A 156 15.40 9.07 -9.21
C SER A 156 14.55 8.69 -10.43
N ARG A 157 15.16 7.93 -11.35
CA ARG A 157 14.48 7.33 -12.53
C ARG A 157 13.29 6.43 -12.17
N SER A 158 13.23 5.94 -10.94
CA SER A 158 12.14 5.11 -10.42
C SER A 158 10.85 5.88 -10.12
N GLU A 159 10.86 7.22 -10.10
CA GLU A 159 9.68 8.03 -9.75
C GLU A 159 8.46 7.72 -10.64
N GLN A 160 8.64 7.71 -11.96
CA GLN A 160 7.52 7.48 -12.88
C GLN A 160 6.93 6.07 -12.73
N GLU A 161 7.78 5.05 -12.60
CA GLU A 161 7.31 3.68 -12.38
C GLU A 161 6.63 3.53 -11.01
N CYS A 162 7.14 4.17 -9.95
CA CYS A 162 6.49 4.16 -8.64
C CYS A 162 5.14 4.87 -8.66
N LEU A 163 5.01 5.98 -9.42
CA LEU A 163 3.73 6.65 -9.67
C LEU A 163 2.75 5.76 -10.45
N ARG A 164 3.24 5.00 -11.45
CA ARG A 164 2.43 4.04 -12.20
C ARG A 164 1.93 2.91 -11.30
N MET A 165 2.81 2.32 -10.49
CA MET A 165 2.42 1.27 -9.55
C MET A 165 1.42 1.79 -8.51
N ALA A 166 1.64 2.97 -7.94
CA ALA A 166 0.71 3.59 -7.01
C ALA A 166 -0.66 3.90 -7.64
N THR A 167 -0.66 4.27 -8.93
CA THR A 167 -1.88 4.46 -9.72
C THR A 167 -2.64 3.15 -9.87
N ASN A 168 -1.94 2.08 -10.25
CA ASN A 168 -2.54 0.75 -10.36
C ASN A 168 -3.10 0.25 -9.02
N ILE A 169 -2.36 0.39 -7.91
CA ILE A 169 -2.84 0.00 -6.57
C ILE A 169 -4.13 0.77 -6.23
N TYR A 170 -4.15 2.07 -6.50
CA TYR A 170 -5.33 2.89 -6.27
C TYR A 170 -6.51 2.45 -7.14
N VAL A 171 -6.30 2.28 -8.45
CA VAL A 171 -7.36 1.85 -9.39
C VAL A 171 -7.89 0.48 -8.97
N TYR A 172 -7.01 -0.48 -8.71
CA TYR A 172 -7.39 -1.82 -8.26
C TYR A 172 -8.32 -1.76 -7.04
N ALA A 173 -7.91 -1.01 -6.01
CA ALA A 173 -8.67 -0.85 -4.78
C ALA A 173 -10.05 -0.20 -4.97
N MET A 174 -10.27 0.55 -6.05
CA MET A 174 -11.55 1.19 -6.35
C MET A 174 -12.46 0.37 -7.27
N THR A 175 -11.93 -0.64 -7.97
CA THR A 175 -12.66 -1.32 -9.05
C THR A 175 -12.80 -2.83 -8.90
N HIS A 176 -12.12 -3.48 -7.93
CA HIS A 176 -12.17 -4.92 -7.68
C HIS A 176 -12.59 -5.20 -6.22
#